data_AF-A0A158AGX8-F1
#
_entry.id   AF-A0A158AGX8-F1
#
_cell.length_a   1.000
_cell.length_b   1.000
_cell.length_c   1.000
_cell.angle_alpha   90.00
_cell.angle_beta   90.00
_cell.angle_gamma   90.00
#
_symmetry.space_group_name_H-M   'P 1'
#
loop_
_entity.id
_entity.type
_entity.pdbx_description
1 polymer ?
#
loop_
_entity_poly.entity_id
_entity_poly.type
_entity_poly.pdbx_seq_one_letter_code
_entity_poly.pdbx_strand_id
1 'polypeptide(L)'
;MTMNYVWLIIGMALVTYVIRAAVFVLGERLPFPPVVRSALSFVPVTVLTAIIVPMTVSPHGNGAELTWRNPQLVAVLVAVIVCALTKRPLLTIAVSLAVFFLWQFVVLR
;
A
#
# COMPACT_ATOMS: atom_id res chain seq x y z
N MET A 1 -20.63 10.49 -25.85
CA MET A 1 -19.59 10.27 -24.81
C MET A 1 -19.73 8.92 -24.06
N THR A 2 -20.88 8.24 -24.06
CA THR A 2 -21.10 6.99 -23.28
C THR A 2 -20.42 5.73 -23.85
N MET A 3 -20.33 5.58 -25.18
CA MET A 3 -19.79 4.36 -25.83
C MET A 3 -18.29 4.12 -25.49
N ASN A 4 -17.53 5.19 -25.26
CA ASN A 4 -16.10 5.09 -24.96
C ASN A 4 -15.83 4.51 -23.56
N TYR A 5 -16.67 4.82 -22.58
CA TYR A 5 -16.54 4.27 -21.23
C TYR A 5 -16.84 2.77 -21.19
N VAL A 6 -17.83 2.31 -21.96
CA VAL A 6 -18.12 0.87 -22.07
C VAL A 6 -16.93 0.11 -22.65
N TRP A 7 -16.31 0.65 -23.72
CA TRP A 7 -15.13 0.04 -24.32
C TRP A 7 -13.91 0.08 -23.39
N LEU A 8 -13.75 1.15 -22.61
CA LEU A 8 -12.70 1.26 -21.58
C LEU A 8 -12.89 0.26 -20.45
N ILE A 9 -14.11 0.09 -19.96
CA ILE A 9 -14.41 -0.87 -18.88
C ILE A 9 -14.17 -2.29 -19.37
N ILE A 10 -14.64 -2.63 -20.58
CA ILE A 10 -14.39 -3.95 -21.19
C ILE A 10 -12.89 -4.16 -21.43
N GLY A 11 -12.17 -3.15 -21.91
CA GLY A 11 -10.72 -3.21 -22.10
C GLY A 11 -9.97 -3.45 -20.78
N MET A 12 -10.30 -2.70 -19.72
CA MET A 12 -9.73 -2.92 -18.38
C MET A 12 -10.07 -4.31 -17.84
N ALA A 13 -11.32 -4.76 -17.98
CA ALA A 13 -11.74 -6.08 -17.53
C ALA A 13 -10.98 -7.19 -18.26
N LEU A 14 -10.84 -7.08 -19.59
CA LEU A 14 -10.15 -8.06 -20.41
C LEU A 14 -8.65 -8.11 -20.08
N VAL A 15 -7.97 -6.97 -20.00
CA VAL A 15 -6.55 -6.93 -19.62
C VAL A 15 -6.32 -7.48 -18.22
N THR A 16 -7.16 -7.09 -17.25
CA THR A 16 -7.07 -7.60 -15.86
C THR A 16 -7.28 -9.10 -15.80
N TYR A 17 -8.30 -9.61 -16.51
CA TYR A 17 -8.61 -11.03 -16.54
C TYR A 17 -7.51 -11.83 -17.23
N VAL A 18 -6.98 -11.34 -18.37
CA VAL A 18 -5.88 -11.98 -19.09
C VAL A 18 -4.64 -12.07 -18.22
N ILE A 19 -4.23 -10.99 -17.55
CA ILE A 19 -3.04 -11.02 -16.66
C ILE A 19 -3.26 -11.99 -15.50
N ARG A 20 -4.43 -11.96 -14.86
CA ARG A 20 -4.73 -12.81 -13.70
C ARG A 20 -4.84 -14.28 -14.08
N ALA A 21 -5.51 -14.57 -15.20
CA ALA A 21 -5.63 -15.92 -15.75
C ALA A 21 -4.28 -16.44 -16.25
N ALA A 22 -3.45 -15.60 -16.88
CA ALA A 22 -2.10 -15.96 -17.27
C ALA A 22 -1.27 -16.36 -16.05
N VAL A 23 -1.27 -15.58 -14.97
CA VAL A 23 -0.56 -15.92 -13.72
C VAL A 23 -1.08 -17.22 -13.10
N PHE A 24 -2.40 -17.45 -13.11
CA PHE A 24 -3.01 -18.65 -12.56
C PHE A 24 -2.68 -19.91 -13.37
N VAL A 25 -2.83 -19.86 -14.69
CA VAL A 25 -2.54 -20.97 -15.62
C VAL A 25 -1.04 -21.25 -15.69
N LEU A 26 -0.19 -20.22 -15.66
CA LEU A 26 1.27 -20.38 -15.58
C LEU A 26 1.68 -21.03 -14.25
N GLY A 27 0.93 -20.79 -13.17
CA GLY A 27 1.09 -21.45 -11.87
C GLY A 27 0.77 -22.94 -11.86
N GLU A 28 -0.15 -23.39 -12.71
CA GLU A 28 -0.51 -24.81 -12.84
C GLU A 28 0.38 -25.57 -13.83
N ARG A 29 0.92 -24.90 -14.86
CA ARG A 29 1.63 -25.57 -15.99
C ARG A 29 3.14 -25.44 -15.96
N LEU A 30 3.70 -24.39 -15.35
CA LEU A 30 5.14 -24.33 -15.06
C LEU A 30 5.32 -24.56 -13.57
N PRO A 31 5.99 -25.65 -13.14
CA PRO A 31 6.43 -25.78 -11.76
C PRO A 31 7.42 -24.65 -11.49
N PHE A 32 6.92 -23.50 -11.04
CA PHE A 32 7.75 -22.37 -10.66
C PHE A 32 8.81 -22.87 -9.69
N PRO A 33 10.11 -22.58 -9.92
CA PRO A 33 11.14 -22.91 -8.95
C PRO A 33 10.69 -22.37 -7.59
N PRO A 34 10.91 -23.10 -6.49
CA PRO A 34 10.46 -22.69 -5.16
C PRO A 34 10.91 -21.26 -4.80
N VAL A 35 12.03 -20.81 -5.36
CA VAL A 35 12.57 -19.45 -5.27
C VAL A 35 11.63 -18.41 -5.89
N VAL A 36 11.13 -18.63 -7.11
CA VAL A 36 10.27 -17.67 -7.83
C VAL A 36 8.89 -17.58 -7.18
N ARG A 37 8.32 -18.71 -6.76
CA ARG A 37 7.03 -18.73 -6.04
C ARG A 37 7.13 -18.00 -4.70
N SER A 38 8.23 -18.22 -3.96
CA SER A 38 8.49 -17.49 -2.72
C SER A 38 8.67 -16.00 -2.98
N ALA A 39 9.47 -15.62 -3.97
CA ALA A 39 9.67 -14.22 -4.36
C ALA A 39 8.35 -13.51 -4.74
N LEU A 40 7.49 -14.15 -5.56
CA LEU A 40 6.17 -13.61 -5.91
C LEU A 40 5.26 -13.43 -4.69
N SER A 41 5.32 -14.31 -3.68
CA SER A 41 4.52 -14.17 -2.46
C SER A 41 4.92 -12.95 -1.62
N PHE A 42 6.17 -12.48 -1.74
CA PHE A 42 6.66 -11.27 -1.08
C PHE A 42 6.40 -9.99 -1.89
N VAL A 43 6.09 -10.08 -3.19
CA VAL A 43 5.84 -8.89 -4.02
C VAL A 43 4.77 -7.97 -3.41
N PRO A 44 3.59 -8.44 -2.96
CA PRO A 44 2.55 -7.56 -2.45
C PRO A 44 3.00 -6.73 -1.24
N VAL A 45 3.66 -7.38 -0.26
CA VAL A 45 4.12 -6.68 0.95
C VAL A 45 5.29 -5.75 0.65
N THR A 46 6.21 -6.15 -0.22
CA THR A 46 7.38 -5.34 -0.61
C THR A 46 6.95 -4.11 -1.40
N VAL A 47 6.04 -4.27 -2.36
CA VAL A 47 5.53 -3.15 -3.17
C VAL A 47 4.75 -2.17 -2.30
N LEU A 48 3.87 -2.67 -1.42
CA LEU A 48 3.13 -1.82 -0.49
C LEU A 48 4.09 -1.01 0.40
N THR A 49 5.13 -1.65 0.93
CA THR A 49 6.17 -1.00 1.73
C THR A 49 6.94 0.04 0.91
N ALA A 50 7.35 -0.31 -0.31
CA ALA A 50 8.08 0.58 -1.22
C ALA A 50 7.27 1.80 -1.64
N ILE A 51 5.93 1.74 -1.63
CA ILE A 51 5.05 2.89 -1.90
C ILE A 51 4.83 3.73 -0.63
N ILE A 52 4.55 3.08 0.50
CA ILE A 52 4.22 3.78 1.76
C ILE A 52 5.45 4.49 2.33
N VAL A 53 6.63 3.87 2.33
CA VAL A 53 7.85 4.46 2.91
C VAL A 53 8.20 5.84 2.32
N PRO A 54 8.34 6.01 0.99
CA PRO A 54 8.65 7.34 0.44
C PRO A 54 7.51 8.35 0.63
N MET A 55 6.25 7.91 0.51
CA MET A 55 5.06 8.74 0.80
C MET A 55 5.07 9.31 2.22
N THR A 56 5.69 8.60 3.16
CA THR A 56 5.70 8.98 4.58
C THR A 56 6.97 9.73 4.97
N VAL A 57 8.11 9.40 4.36
CA VAL A 57 9.42 10.01 4.64
C VAL A 57 9.63 11.32 3.87
N SER A 58 9.11 11.44 2.64
CA SER A 58 9.21 12.67 1.85
C SER A 58 7.92 12.92 1.04
N PRO A 59 6.87 13.43 1.69
CA PRO A 59 5.58 13.64 1.03
C PRO A 59 5.60 14.74 -0.04
N HIS A 60 6.58 15.65 -0.01
CA HIS A 60 6.63 16.87 -0.84
C HIS A 60 7.85 16.94 -1.77
N GLY A 61 8.68 15.90 -1.84
CA GLY A 61 9.80 15.80 -2.78
C GLY A 61 10.98 16.78 -2.56
N ASN A 62 10.95 17.62 -1.52
CA ASN A 62 11.95 18.67 -1.30
C ASN A 62 13.02 18.34 -0.24
N GLY A 63 13.45 17.07 -0.20
CA GLY A 63 14.43 16.56 0.77
C GLY A 63 13.79 15.71 1.88
N ALA A 64 14.63 15.04 2.66
CA ALA A 64 14.19 14.28 3.83
C ALA A 64 13.74 15.27 4.91
N GLU A 65 12.44 15.54 4.99
CA GLU A 65 11.85 16.27 6.11
C GLU A 65 11.76 15.35 7.33
N LEU A 66 12.93 14.89 7.78
CA LEU A 66 13.13 14.10 9.00
C LEU A 66 13.05 15.03 10.23
N THR A 67 12.04 15.89 10.26
CA THR A 67 11.78 16.79 11.37
C THR A 67 10.58 16.24 12.14
N TRP A 68 10.69 16.20 13.48
CA TRP A 68 9.64 15.78 14.41
C TRP A 68 8.33 16.59 14.27
N ARG A 69 8.35 17.64 13.44
CA ARG A 69 7.20 18.46 13.07
C ARG A 69 6.37 17.89 11.93
N ASN A 70 6.76 16.77 11.29
CA ASN A 70 5.95 16.16 10.24
C ASN A 70 4.97 15.10 10.83
N PRO A 71 3.65 15.39 10.85
CA PRO A 71 2.63 14.48 11.41
C PRO A 71 2.59 13.11 10.72
N GLN A 72 3.00 12.98 9.46
CA GLN A 72 2.94 11.71 8.73
C GLN A 72 3.96 10.69 9.25
N LEU A 73 5.16 11.11 9.62
CA LEU A 73 6.19 10.23 10.18
C LEU A 73 5.73 9.63 11.52
N VAL A 74 5.18 10.46 12.40
CA VAL A 74 4.69 10.03 13.72
C VAL A 74 3.48 9.12 13.58
N ALA A 75 2.53 9.45 12.69
CA ALA A 75 1.35 8.61 12.46
C ALA A 75 1.70 7.21 11.95
N VAL A 76 2.70 7.08 11.08
CA VAL A 76 3.16 5.78 10.56
C VAL A 76 3.87 4.97 11.63
N LEU A 77 4.72 5.61 12.43
CA LEU A 77 5.42 4.96 13.54
C LEU A 77 4.43 4.41 14.57
N VAL A 78 3.40 5.21 14.90
CA VAL A 78 2.32 4.78 15.79
C VAL A 78 1.45 3.70 15.14
N ALA A 79 1.14 3.80 13.85
CA ALA A 79 0.41 2.75 13.12
C ALA A 79 1.15 1.40 13.18
N VAL A 80 2.48 1.40 13.00
CA VAL A 80 3.32 0.20 13.08
C VAL A 80 3.31 -0.38 14.49
N ILE A 81 3.49 0.45 15.53
CA ILE A 81 3.46 0.01 16.93
C ILE A 81 2.10 -0.60 17.29
N VAL A 82 1.01 0.08 16.96
CA VAL A 82 -0.35 -0.39 17.26
C VAL A 82 -0.66 -1.67 16.47
N CYS A 83 -0.16 -1.79 15.25
CA CYS A 83 -0.31 -3.01 14.45
C CYS A 83 0.40 -4.20 15.06
N ALA A 84 1.65 -4.01 15.51
CA ALA A 84 2.41 -5.04 16.18
C ALA A 84 1.72 -5.51 17.49
N LEU A 85 1.13 -4.59 18.26
CA LEU A 85 0.51 -4.90 19.54
C LEU A 85 -0.89 -5.48 19.43
N THR A 86 -1.71 -4.97 18.50
CA THR A 86 -3.16 -5.25 18.52
C THR A 86 -3.55 -6.44 17.65
N LYS A 87 -2.77 -6.77 16.60
CA LYS A 87 -3.10 -7.79 15.57
C LYS A 87 -4.52 -7.68 14.99
N ARG A 88 -5.22 -6.54 15.19
CA ARG A 88 -6.60 -6.27 14.75
C ARG A 88 -6.58 -5.07 13.78
N PRO A 89 -6.73 -5.29 12.46
CA PRO A 89 -6.55 -4.25 11.46
C PRO A 89 -7.52 -3.07 11.59
N LEU A 90 -8.75 -3.32 12.07
CA LEU A 90 -9.73 -2.26 12.32
C LEU A 90 -9.27 -1.30 13.43
N LEU A 91 -8.72 -1.83 14.53
CA LEU A 91 -8.22 -1.00 15.63
C LEU A 91 -6.96 -0.24 15.21
N THR A 92 -6.10 -0.83 14.39
CA THR A 92 -4.91 -0.13 13.89
C THR A 92 -5.27 1.06 13.03
N ILE A 93 -6.28 0.93 12.17
CA ILE A 93 -6.75 2.04 11.32
C ILE A 93 -7.38 3.13 12.19
N ALA A 94 -8.26 2.75 13.13
CA ALA A 94 -8.92 3.72 14.00
C ALA A 94 -7.93 4.51 14.86
N VAL A 95 -6.95 3.83 15.47
CA VAL A 95 -5.97 4.46 16.36
C VAL A 95 -4.98 5.30 15.56
N SER A 96 -4.46 4.81 14.43
CA SER A 96 -3.52 5.60 13.61
C SER A 96 -4.19 6.86 13.04
N LEU A 97 -5.46 6.77 12.63
CA LEU A 97 -6.23 7.91 12.15
C LEU A 97 -6.48 8.92 13.28
N ALA A 98 -6.84 8.46 14.48
CA ALA A 98 -7.03 9.35 15.63
C ALA A 98 -5.73 10.08 16.00
N VAL A 99 -4.60 9.37 16.00
CA VAL A 99 -3.28 9.95 16.30
C VAL A 99 -2.84 10.93 15.21
N PHE A 100 -3.08 10.59 13.93
CA PHE A 100 -2.83 11.50 12.82
C PHE A 100 -3.63 12.80 12.97
N PHE A 101 -4.93 12.71 13.27
CA PHE A 101 -5.78 13.87 13.51
C PHE A 101 -5.32 14.71 14.70
N LEU A 102 -4.98 14.05 15.83
CA LEU A 102 -4.50 14.75 17.03
C LEU A 102 -3.20 15.50 16.74
N TRP A 103 -2.26 14.86 16.05
CA TRP A 103 -0.96 15.45 15.74
C TRP A 103 -1.06 16.55 14.69
N GLN A 104 -1.92 16.38 13.68
CA GLN A 104 -2.22 17.41 12.70
C GLN A 104 -2.84 18.65 13.39
N PHE A 105 -3.74 18.45 14.35
CA PHE A 105 -4.37 19.56 15.08
C PHE A 105 -3.41 20.29 16.03
N VAL A 106 -2.45 19.57 16.62
CA VAL A 106 -1.42 20.15 17.51
C VAL A 106 -0.34 20.91 16.72
N VAL A 107 0.02 20.48 15.50
CA VAL A 107 1.07 21.11 14.69
C VAL A 107 0.57 22.27 13.82
N LEU A 108 -0.71 22.29 13.41
CA LEU A 108 -1.29 23.40 12.62
C LEU A 108 -1.74 24.62 13.45
N ARG A 109 -1.54 24.62 14.77
CA ARG A 109 -1.79 25.78 15.64
C ARG A 109 -0.47 26.44 16.05
#